data_AF-A0A967D5X5-F1
#
_entry.id   AF-A0A967D5X5-F1
#
_cell.length_a   1.000
_cell.length_b   1.000
_cell.length_c   1.000
_cell.angle_alpha   90.00
_cell.angle_beta   90.00
_cell.angle_gamma   90.00
#
_symmetry.space_group_name_H-M   'P 1'
#
loop_
_entity.id
_entity.type
_entity.pdbx_description
1 polymer ?
#
loop_
_entity_poly.entity_id
_entity_poly.type
_entity_poly.pdbx_seq_one_letter_code
_entity_poly.pdbx_strand_id
1 'polypeptide(L)'
;AKAIACGADAVMMGSPLAKATEAPGLGWHWGSEAHHPELPRGERVAVGTSGTLQEILLGPSHAADGSMNLFGALRRAMATTGYSDVKSFQRVEVLIHRA
;
A
#
# COMPACT_ATOMS: atom_id res chain seq x y z
N ALA A 1 -3.26 2.01 -6.68
CA ALA A 1 -3.76 2.49 -7.98
C ALA A 1 -2.69 3.22 -8.78
N LYS A 2 -2.16 4.37 -8.32
CA LYS A 2 -1.19 5.19 -9.08
C LYS A 2 0.03 4.44 -9.62
N ALA A 3 0.70 3.62 -8.81
CA ALA A 3 1.84 2.82 -9.27
C ALA A 3 1.49 1.90 -10.46
N ILE A 4 0.31 1.26 -10.40
CA ILE A 4 -0.21 0.43 -11.49
C ILE A 4 -0.55 1.32 -12.69
N ALA A 5 -1.26 2.45 -12.49
CA ALA A 5 -1.55 3.40 -13.57
C ALA A 5 -0.28 3.88 -14.30
N CYS A 6 0.83 4.02 -13.59
CA CYS A 6 2.13 4.40 -14.16
C CYS A 6 2.91 3.24 -14.81
N GLY A 7 2.33 2.05 -14.97
CA GLY A 7 2.94 0.94 -15.72
C GLY A 7 3.39 -0.26 -14.89
N ALA A 8 3.25 -0.25 -13.56
CA ALA A 8 3.64 -1.40 -12.75
C ALA A 8 2.64 -2.57 -12.91
N ASP A 9 3.13 -3.81 -13.03
CA ASP A 9 2.28 -5.00 -13.06
C ASP A 9 1.95 -5.51 -11.64
N ALA A 10 2.77 -5.14 -10.64
CA ALA A 10 2.59 -5.46 -9.22
C ALA A 10 3.24 -4.38 -8.32
N VAL A 11 2.95 -4.42 -7.02
CA VAL A 11 3.56 -3.53 -6.01
C VAL A 11 4.07 -4.30 -4.80
N MET A 12 5.24 -3.91 -4.28
CA MET A 12 5.72 -4.33 -2.97
C MET A 12 5.08 -3.43 -1.89
N MET A 13 4.62 -4.02 -0.79
CA MET A 13 4.02 -3.29 0.33
C MET A 13 4.76 -3.61 1.63
N GLY A 14 5.43 -2.60 2.21
CA GLY A 14 6.06 -2.69 3.53
C GLY A 14 5.17 -2.11 4.62
N SER A 15 5.28 -0.80 4.86
CA SER A 15 4.56 -0.09 5.93
C SER A 15 3.04 -0.37 6.00
N PRO A 16 2.29 -0.50 4.89
CA PRO A 16 0.87 -0.87 4.97
C PRO A 16 0.63 -2.26 5.60
N LEU A 17 1.47 -3.25 5.30
CA LEU A 17 1.31 -4.61 5.83
C LEU A 17 1.86 -4.75 7.25
N ALA A 18 2.82 -3.91 7.64
CA ALA A 18 3.31 -3.85 9.01
C ALA A 18 2.25 -3.41 10.03
N LYS A 19 1.12 -2.86 9.57
CA LYS A 19 -0.04 -2.51 10.40
C LYS A 19 -0.97 -3.70 10.67
N ALA A 20 -0.68 -4.89 10.14
CA ALA A 20 -1.48 -6.09 10.39
C ALA A 20 -1.26 -6.61 11.82
N THR A 21 -2.29 -7.18 12.44
CA THR A 21 -2.18 -7.85 13.75
C THR A 21 -1.20 -9.03 13.73
N GLU A 22 -1.03 -9.65 12.56
CA GLU A 22 -0.14 -10.77 12.29
C GLU A 22 1.29 -10.32 11.98
N ALA A 23 1.53 -9.01 11.79
CA ALA A 23 2.85 -8.50 11.49
C ALA A 23 3.77 -8.65 12.73
N PRO A 24 4.96 -9.25 12.58
CA PRO A 24 5.85 -9.52 13.72
C PRO A 24 6.44 -8.23 14.33
N GLY A 25 6.36 -7.11 13.60
CA GLY A 25 6.80 -5.80 14.08
C GLY A 25 5.88 -5.17 15.12
N LEU A 26 4.70 -5.74 15.40
CA LEU A 26 3.76 -5.28 16.43
C LEU A 26 3.48 -3.77 16.36
N GLY A 27 3.20 -3.27 15.14
CA GLY A 27 2.95 -1.85 14.88
C GLY A 27 4.20 -1.01 14.59
N TRP A 28 5.37 -1.66 14.42
CA TRP A 28 6.61 -1.03 13.94
C TRP A 28 7.01 -1.54 12.57
N HIS A 29 7.64 -0.65 11.79
CA HIS A 29 8.22 -0.97 10.48
C HIS A 29 9.64 -0.39 10.37
N TRP A 30 10.54 -1.14 9.74
CA TRP A 30 11.91 -0.72 9.43
C TRP A 30 12.41 -1.49 8.20
N GLY A 31 13.32 -0.89 7.44
CA GLY A 31 14.08 -1.60 6.41
C GLY A 31 15.35 -2.24 6.99
N SER A 32 15.97 -3.15 6.25
CA SER A 32 17.20 -3.84 6.69
C SER A 32 18.36 -2.86 6.87
N GLU A 33 18.36 -1.75 6.13
CA GLU A 33 19.34 -0.67 6.19
C GLU A 33 19.32 0.12 7.50
N ALA A 34 18.29 -0.04 8.33
CA ALA A 34 18.21 0.61 9.65
C ALA A 34 19.23 0.06 10.66
N HIS A 35 19.77 -1.14 10.44
CA HIS A 35 20.66 -1.83 11.38
C HIS A 35 22.15 -1.76 10.99
N HIS A 36 22.51 -0.98 9.98
CA HIS A 36 23.90 -0.90 9.53
C HIS A 36 24.75 -0.10 10.53
N PRO A 37 25.87 -0.66 11.06
CA PRO A 37 26.61 -0.08 12.19
C PRO A 37 27.27 1.27 11.86
N GLU A 38 27.72 1.46 10.62
CA GLU A 38 28.46 2.66 10.20
C GLU A 38 27.67 3.60 9.27
N LEU A 39 26.54 3.12 8.73
CA LEU A 39 25.79 3.80 7.69
C LEU A 39 24.29 3.49 7.82
N PRO A 40 23.67 3.80 8.97
CA PRO A 40 22.23 3.65 9.13
C PRO A 40 21.54 4.57 8.12
N ARG A 41 20.70 3.98 7.26
CA ARG A 41 19.94 4.72 6.22
C ARG A 41 18.43 4.53 6.34
N GLY A 42 18.00 3.93 7.44
CA GLY A 42 16.61 3.65 7.72
C GLY A 42 16.31 3.93 9.18
N GLU A 43 15.06 4.28 9.44
CA GLU A 43 14.55 4.52 10.78
C GLU A 43 13.51 3.47 11.13
N ARG A 44 13.42 3.13 12.41
CA ARG A 44 12.30 2.34 12.92
C ARG A 44 11.13 3.26 13.18
N VAL A 45 10.05 3.08 12.45
CA VAL A 45 8.88 3.96 12.49
C VAL A 45 7.69 3.25 13.11
N ALA A 46 7.02 3.91 14.05
CA ALA A 46 5.75 3.46 14.60
C ALA A 46 4.64 3.71 13.57
N VAL A 47 4.03 2.64 13.07
CA VAL A 47 2.94 2.69 12.09
C VAL A 47 1.58 2.31 12.70
N GLY A 48 1.60 1.75 13.92
CA GLY A 48 0.43 1.28 14.64
C GLY A 48 -0.15 -0.01 14.06
N THR A 49 -1.25 -0.48 14.63
CA THR A 49 -1.99 -1.66 14.15
C THR A 49 -3.36 -1.21 13.67
N SER A 50 -3.74 -1.59 12.46
CA SER A 50 -5.02 -1.21 11.85
C SER A 50 -6.05 -2.34 11.92
N GLY A 51 -5.64 -3.59 11.76
CA GLY A 51 -6.54 -4.74 11.75
C GLY A 51 -5.82 -6.01 11.30
N THR A 52 -6.56 -7.04 10.94
CA THR A 52 -6.00 -8.27 10.38
C THR A 52 -5.40 -8.04 8.99
N LEU A 53 -4.47 -8.90 8.58
CA LEU A 53 -3.91 -8.88 7.23
C LEU A 53 -5.02 -9.03 6.18
N GLN A 54 -6.03 -9.86 6.48
CA GLN A 54 -7.19 -10.05 5.62
C GLN A 54 -7.99 -8.76 5.43
N GLU A 55 -8.30 -8.03 6.51
CA GLU A 55 -9.02 -6.75 6.42
C GLU A 55 -8.21 -5.70 5.65
N ILE A 56 -6.89 -5.64 5.87
CA ILE A 56 -6.01 -4.70 5.17
C ILE A 56 -6.02 -4.97 3.66
N LEU A 57 -5.95 -6.23 3.23
CA LEU A 57 -5.89 -6.57 1.81
C LEU A 57 -7.27 -6.62 1.13
N LEU A 58 -8.24 -7.29 1.77
CA LEU A 58 -9.51 -7.72 1.19
C LEU A 58 -10.73 -7.02 1.79
N GLY A 59 -10.60 -6.45 2.98
CA GLY A 59 -11.68 -5.81 3.72
C GLY A 59 -12.50 -6.76 4.61
N PRO A 60 -13.61 -6.28 5.20
CA PRO A 60 -14.16 -4.93 5.04
C PRO A 60 -13.22 -3.83 5.58
N SER A 61 -13.37 -2.61 5.07
CA SER A 61 -12.67 -1.45 5.65
C SER A 61 -13.54 -0.84 6.74
N HIS A 62 -12.95 -0.61 7.91
CA HIS A 62 -13.59 0.10 9.02
C HIS A 62 -13.15 1.57 9.12
N ALA A 63 -12.26 2.01 8.23
CA ALA A 63 -11.76 3.37 8.14
C ALA A 63 -11.88 3.93 6.71
N ALA A 64 -11.94 5.26 6.59
CA ALA A 64 -12.00 5.97 5.30
C ALA A 64 -10.63 6.47 4.81
N ASP A 65 -9.56 6.21 5.55
CA ASP A 65 -8.20 6.72 5.30
C ASP A 65 -7.41 5.92 4.25
N GLY A 66 -8.00 4.85 3.71
CA GLY A 66 -7.37 3.98 2.71
C GLY A 66 -6.34 3.01 3.28
N SER A 67 -6.30 2.82 4.60
CA SER A 67 -5.42 1.85 5.27
C SER A 67 -5.86 0.38 5.11
N MET A 68 -7.12 0.14 4.69
CA MET A 68 -7.72 -1.19 4.55
C MET A 68 -8.40 -1.41 3.21
N ASN A 69 -8.71 -2.68 2.92
CA ASN A 69 -9.31 -3.13 1.68
C ASN A 69 -8.58 -2.61 0.44
N LEU A 70 -7.25 -2.74 0.42
CA LEU A 70 -6.39 -2.24 -0.66
C LEU A 70 -6.79 -2.81 -2.03
N PHE A 71 -7.23 -4.07 -2.09
CA PHE A 71 -7.65 -4.68 -3.35
C PHE A 71 -9.04 -4.21 -3.80
N GLY A 72 -9.97 -3.99 -2.87
CA GLY A 72 -11.25 -3.35 -3.17
C GLY A 72 -11.06 -1.92 -3.66
N ALA A 73 -10.14 -1.16 -3.06
CA ALA A 73 -9.78 0.18 -3.49
C ALA A 73 -9.18 0.19 -4.91
N LEU A 74 -8.29 -0.77 -5.23
CA LEU A 74 -7.75 -0.91 -6.58
C LEU A 74 -8.85 -1.26 -7.60
N ARG A 75 -9.71 -2.26 -7.30
CA ARG A 75 -10.85 -2.61 -8.17
C ARG A 75 -11.78 -1.42 -8.40
N ARG A 76 -12.10 -0.66 -7.35
CA ARG A 76 -12.90 0.56 -7.44
C ARG A 76 -12.25 1.60 -8.33
N ALA A 77 -10.95 1.86 -8.18
CA ALA A 77 -10.23 2.82 -9.02
C ALA A 77 -10.24 2.42 -10.51
N MET A 78 -10.03 1.14 -10.82
CA MET A 78 -10.12 0.63 -12.20
C MET A 78 -11.54 0.78 -12.74
N ALA A 79 -12.56 0.38 -11.96
CA ALA A 79 -13.96 0.48 -12.37
C ALA A 79 -14.39 1.93 -12.64
N THR A 80 -14.01 2.88 -11.79
CA THR A 80 -14.35 4.31 -11.97
C THR A 80 -13.66 4.96 -13.16
N THR A 81 -12.59 4.34 -13.68
CA THR A 81 -11.83 4.83 -14.83
C THR A 81 -12.06 4.01 -16.10
N GLY A 82 -12.96 3.02 -16.06
CA GLY A 82 -13.37 2.23 -17.23
C GLY A 82 -12.46 1.03 -17.55
N TYR A 83 -11.69 0.54 -16.59
CA TYR A 83 -10.77 -0.60 -16.76
C TYR A 83 -11.21 -1.81 -15.94
N SER A 84 -11.00 -3.01 -16.49
CA SER A 84 -11.38 -4.29 -15.85
C SER A 84 -10.17 -5.16 -15.48
N ASP A 85 -8.97 -4.82 -15.94
CA ASP A 85 -7.75 -5.56 -15.64
C ASP A 85 -6.54 -4.62 -15.40
N VAL A 86 -5.53 -5.16 -14.72
CA VAL A 86 -4.33 -4.42 -14.31
C VAL A 86 -3.55 -3.90 -15.51
N LYS A 87 -3.48 -4.67 -16.61
CA LYS A 87 -2.63 -4.34 -17.75
C LYS A 87 -3.24 -3.23 -18.59
N SER A 88 -4.54 -3.29 -18.83
CA SER A 88 -5.25 -2.20 -19.52
C SER A 88 -5.25 -0.91 -18.69
N PHE A 89 -5.37 -1.01 -17.37
CA PHE A 89 -5.36 0.15 -16.47
C PHE A 89 -4.06 0.97 -16.52
N GLN A 90 -2.95 0.39 -16.98
CA GLN A 90 -1.69 1.13 -17.23
C GLN A 90 -1.80 2.17 -18.36
N ARG A 91 -2.92 2.22 -19.09
CA ARG A 91 -3.21 3.20 -20.16
C ARG A 91 -4.09 4.36 -19.71
N VAL A 92 -4.48 4.40 -18.43
CA VAL A 92 -5.32 5.47 -17.88
C VAL A 92 -4.62 6.83 -17.99
N GLU A 93 -5.40 7.88 -18.21
CA GLU A 93 -4.87 9.25 -18.17
C GLU A 93 -4.43 9.62 -16.75
N VAL A 94 -3.27 10.26 -16.64
CA VAL A 94 -2.69 10.70 -15.37
C VAL A 94 -2.60 12.22 -15.35
N LEU A 95 -3.22 12.84 -14.34
CA LEU A 95 -3.15 14.27 -14.10
C LEU A 95 -2.03 14.60 -13.11
N ILE A 96 -1.08 15.45 -13.54
CA ILE A 96 -0.03 15.99 -12.68
C ILE A 96 -0.49 17.33 -12.13
N HIS A 97 -0.71 17.39 -10.82
CA HIS A 97 -1.04 18.64 -10.14
C HIS A 97 0.27 19.38 -9.83
N ARG A 98 0.32 20.68 -10.11
CA ARG A 98 1.43 21.53 -9.63
C ARG A 98 1.22 21.74 -8.12
N ALA A 99 2.30 21.57 -7.36
CA ALA A 99 2.33 21.83 -5.93
C ALA A 99 2.25 23.33 -5.63
#